data_AF-A0A1M5HE31-F1
#
_entry.id   AF-A0A1M5HE31-F1
#
_cell.length_a   1.000
_cell.length_b   1.000
_cell.length_c   1.000
_cell.angle_alpha   90.00
_cell.angle_beta   90.00
_cell.angle_gamma   90.00
#
_symmetry.space_group_name_H-M   'P 1'
#
loop_
_entity.id
_entity.type
_entity.pdbx_description
1 polymer ?
#
loop_
_entity_poly.entity_id
_entity_poly.type
_entity_poly.pdbx_seq_one_letter_code
_entity_poly.pdbx_strand_id
1 'polypeptide(L)'
;MSLLNTRHEKKSFTLTTILLSVLLLLLFYIGLTYMDPPIENGISVNFGTTDFGSGRVQPKEKIKSEPLNTPINEPKVQEEKVEEVVEEVPEEKVAKEKPAEKLLTQESEESIKIKQQQEAKRKADEAAKKAQAEAERIAREKKEAEEKVRREQQAKKNKLDELIGGINKSEGTASGGEGDDNKAGDKGQPDGDPYATSYYGSPGSGSGTGGYGLNGRSLVNKGKVQQECNEEGRVVVRITVDRNGKVVSAEPGQKGTTNTHPCLMEPAKKTAFMHRWNLDSNAPSQQVGFVVVNFKLGE
;
A
#
# COMPACT_ATOMS: atom_id res chain seq x y z
N MET A 1 -14.74 -37.33 48.98
CA MET A 1 -15.85 -36.89 49.85
C MET A 1 -17.14 -36.94 49.04
N SER A 2 -18.23 -37.47 49.59
CA SER A 2 -19.53 -37.48 48.91
C SER A 2 -20.07 -36.05 48.87
N LEU A 3 -20.14 -35.47 47.67
CA LEU A 3 -20.58 -34.09 47.45
C LEU A 3 -22.10 -33.90 47.58
N LEU A 4 -22.89 -34.98 47.65
CA LEU A 4 -24.36 -34.94 47.71
C LEU A 4 -24.85 -36.02 48.68
N ASN A 5 -25.28 -35.63 49.87
CA ASN A 5 -25.51 -36.56 50.98
C ASN A 5 -26.99 -36.87 51.20
N THR A 6 -27.90 -35.96 50.83
CA THR A 6 -29.35 -36.19 51.00
C THR A 6 -30.04 -36.56 49.68
N ARG A 7 -31.18 -37.27 49.75
CA ARG A 7 -31.99 -37.61 48.57
C ARG A 7 -32.49 -36.36 47.82
N HIS A 8 -32.79 -35.30 48.55
CA HIS A 8 -33.24 -34.04 47.96
C HIS A 8 -32.12 -33.34 47.21
N GLU A 9 -30.92 -33.29 47.80
CA GLU A 9 -29.74 -32.70 47.17
C GLU A 9 -29.37 -33.39 45.85
N LYS A 10 -29.44 -34.72 45.80
CA LYS A 10 -29.25 -35.49 44.55
C LYS A 10 -30.31 -35.17 43.50
N LYS A 11 -31.59 -35.10 43.89
CA LYS A 11 -32.69 -34.77 42.97
C LYS A 11 -32.57 -33.34 42.44
N SER A 12 -32.27 -32.38 43.30
CA SER A 12 -32.07 -30.98 42.94
C SER A 12 -30.86 -30.80 42.01
N PHE A 13 -29.75 -31.50 42.29
CA PHE A 13 -28.57 -31.48 41.44
C PHE A 13 -28.86 -32.07 40.06
N THR A 14 -29.56 -33.21 39.99
CA THR A 14 -29.95 -33.82 38.70
C THR A 14 -30.92 -32.94 37.92
N LEU A 15 -31.88 -32.31 38.59
CA LEU A 15 -32.87 -31.45 37.94
C LEU A 15 -32.20 -30.20 37.36
N THR A 16 -31.31 -29.57 38.14
CA THR A 16 -30.58 -28.36 37.72
C THR A 16 -29.61 -28.66 36.58
N THR A 17 -28.87 -29.77 36.62
CA THR A 17 -28.01 -30.16 35.49
C THR A 17 -28.83 -30.43 34.23
N ILE A 18 -29.95 -31.15 34.32
CA ILE A 18 -30.81 -31.39 33.14
C ILE A 18 -31.33 -30.07 32.57
N LEU A 19 -31.84 -29.17 33.42
CA LEU A 19 -32.38 -27.89 32.99
C LEU A 19 -31.31 -27.01 32.32
N LEU A 20 -30.11 -26.96 32.90
CA LEU A 20 -28.99 -26.18 32.37
C LEU A 20 -28.43 -26.79 31.07
N SER A 21 -28.44 -28.12 30.95
CA SER A 21 -28.09 -28.83 29.71
C SER A 21 -29.06 -28.52 28.58
N VAL A 22 -30.37 -28.53 28.88
CA VAL A 22 -31.42 -28.18 27.92
C VAL A 22 -31.30 -26.72 27.50
N LEU A 23 -31.09 -25.81 28.46
CA LEU A 23 -30.86 -24.38 28.17
C LEU A 23 -29.64 -24.18 27.26
N LEU A 24 -28.55 -24.88 27.54
CA LEU A 24 -27.31 -24.79 26.76
C LEU A 24 -27.52 -25.33 25.34
N LEU A 25 -28.21 -26.47 25.17
CA LEU A 25 -28.61 -26.97 23.85
C LEU A 25 -29.49 -25.97 23.09
N LEU A 26 -30.41 -25.30 23.79
CA LEU A 26 -31.28 -24.27 23.22
C LEU A 26 -30.47 -23.07 22.73
N LEU A 27 -29.47 -22.63 23.50
CA LEU A 27 -28.55 -21.56 23.11
C LEU A 27 -27.68 -21.92 21.91
N PHE A 28 -27.21 -23.17 21.81
CA PHE A 28 -26.46 -23.65 20.64
C PHE A 28 -27.34 -23.75 19.38
N TYR A 29 -28.61 -24.14 19.53
CA TYR A 29 -29.53 -24.29 18.39
C TYR A 29 -30.09 -22.95 17.89
N ILE A 30 -30.22 -21.94 18.76
CA ILE A 30 -30.81 -20.63 18.40
C ILE A 30 -29.74 -19.52 18.24
N GLY A 31 -28.68 -19.51 19.04
CA GLY A 31 -27.90 -18.30 19.31
C GLY A 31 -26.50 -18.22 18.69
N LEU A 32 -25.96 -19.29 18.11
CA LEU A 32 -24.60 -19.29 17.53
C LEU A 32 -24.60 -19.10 16.01
N THR A 33 -25.57 -18.37 15.47
CA THR A 33 -25.52 -17.93 14.08
C THR A 33 -24.47 -16.83 13.96
N TYR A 34 -23.27 -17.22 13.52
CA TYR A 34 -22.27 -16.26 13.09
C TYR A 34 -22.84 -15.47 11.91
N MET A 35 -23.18 -14.21 12.14
CA MET A 35 -23.49 -13.30 11.05
C MET A 35 -22.16 -12.98 10.37
N ASP A 36 -21.96 -13.53 9.17
CA ASP A 36 -20.89 -13.04 8.30
C ASP A 36 -21.09 -11.53 8.16
N PRO A 37 -20.13 -10.71 8.59
CA PRO A 37 -20.26 -9.28 8.50
C PRO A 37 -20.53 -8.91 7.03
N PRO A 38 -21.44 -7.95 6.78
CA PRO A 38 -21.71 -7.52 5.42
C PRO A 38 -20.40 -7.11 4.76
N ILE A 39 -20.25 -7.46 3.48
CA ILE A 39 -19.09 -7.12 2.68
C ILE A 39 -18.87 -5.60 2.77
N GLU A 40 -17.76 -5.19 3.37
CA GLU A 40 -17.41 -3.77 3.44
C GLU A 40 -17.15 -3.26 2.02
N ASN A 41 -18.08 -2.46 1.50
CA ASN A 41 -17.86 -1.75 0.26
C ASN A 41 -16.91 -0.59 0.54
N GLY A 42 -15.62 -0.79 0.27
CA GLY A 42 -14.65 0.29 0.27
C GLY A 42 -15.04 1.35 -0.77
N ILE A 43 -14.93 2.63 -0.41
CA ILE A 43 -15.05 3.73 -1.38
C ILE A 43 -13.70 3.84 -2.08
N SER A 44 -13.68 3.57 -3.40
CA SER A 44 -12.50 3.80 -4.21
C SER A 44 -12.30 5.31 -4.39
N VAL A 45 -11.28 5.87 -3.74
CA VAL A 45 -10.82 7.24 -3.95
C VAL A 45 -9.73 7.21 -5.02
N ASN A 46 -9.93 7.93 -6.12
CA ASN A 46 -8.93 8.04 -7.19
C ASN A 46 -8.00 9.22 -6.87
N PHE A 47 -6.71 8.93 -6.66
CA PHE A 47 -5.66 9.90 -6.33
C PHE A 47 -5.05 10.59 -7.55
N GLY A 48 -5.61 10.38 -8.75
CA GLY A 48 -5.01 10.77 -10.02
C GLY A 48 -4.02 9.72 -10.51
N THR A 49 -3.79 9.71 -11.82
CA THR A 49 -2.86 8.76 -12.49
C THR A 49 -1.61 9.44 -13.02
N THR A 50 -1.60 10.76 -13.11
CA THR A 50 -0.53 11.57 -13.71
C THR A 50 -0.24 12.81 -12.86
N ASP A 51 0.95 13.41 -13.00
CA ASP A 51 1.29 14.68 -12.32
C ASP A 51 0.63 15.91 -12.96
N PHE A 52 0.05 15.74 -14.14
CA PHE A 52 -0.63 16.77 -14.92
C PHE A 52 -2.03 16.32 -15.31
N GLY A 53 -2.93 17.27 -15.51
CA GLY A 53 -4.32 16.96 -15.85
C GLY A 53 -5.18 18.20 -16.00
N SER A 54 -6.27 18.07 -16.74
CA SER A 54 -7.14 19.20 -17.08
C SER A 54 -8.60 18.79 -17.07
N GLY A 55 -9.41 19.51 -16.31
CA GLY A 55 -10.86 19.37 -16.28
C GLY A 55 -11.43 19.40 -14.87
N ARG A 56 -12.77 19.53 -14.78
CA ARG A 56 -13.46 19.78 -13.52
C ARG A 56 -14.05 18.52 -12.87
N VAL A 57 -14.04 17.39 -13.57
CA VAL A 57 -14.76 16.16 -13.19
C VAL A 57 -13.82 14.97 -13.30
N GLN A 58 -13.73 14.17 -12.25
CA GLN A 58 -12.96 12.93 -12.30
C GLN A 58 -13.61 11.92 -13.25
N PRO A 59 -12.87 11.40 -14.23
CA PRO A 59 -13.38 10.32 -15.07
C PRO A 59 -13.59 9.05 -14.24
N LYS A 60 -14.73 8.40 -14.44
CA LYS A 60 -15.05 7.11 -13.80
C LYS A 60 -14.37 5.93 -14.51
N GLU A 61 -13.80 6.18 -15.68
CA GLU A 61 -13.15 5.20 -16.54
C GLU A 61 -11.71 5.66 -16.83
N LYS A 62 -10.83 4.70 -17.16
CA LYS A 62 -9.42 4.96 -17.47
C LYS A 62 -9.31 5.94 -18.65
N ILE A 63 -8.40 6.89 -18.52
CA ILE A 63 -8.16 7.95 -19.53
C ILE A 63 -7.06 7.50 -20.48
N LYS A 64 -7.15 7.88 -21.76
CA LYS A 64 -6.06 7.63 -22.70
C LYS A 64 -4.87 8.54 -22.40
N SER A 65 -3.77 7.99 -21.90
CA SER A 65 -2.54 8.77 -21.67
C SER A 65 -1.65 8.76 -22.92
N GLU A 66 -1.15 9.93 -23.31
CA GLU A 66 -0.15 10.06 -24.38
C GLU A 66 1.23 9.65 -23.83
N PRO A 67 1.99 8.78 -24.51
CA PRO A 67 3.22 8.23 -23.95
C PRO A 67 4.31 9.30 -23.78
N LEU A 68 4.81 9.48 -22.56
CA LEU A 68 6.08 10.19 -22.34
C LEU A 68 7.23 9.29 -22.78
N ASN A 69 7.95 9.69 -23.82
CA ASN A 69 9.23 9.08 -24.22
C ASN A 69 10.37 9.53 -23.29
N THR A 70 10.25 9.26 -21.99
CA THR A 70 11.35 9.44 -21.05
C THR A 70 11.72 8.09 -20.45
N PRO A 71 12.97 7.61 -20.63
CA PRO A 71 13.40 6.38 -20.01
C PRO A 71 13.36 6.54 -18.48
N ILE A 72 12.56 5.70 -17.83
CA ILE A 72 12.58 5.52 -16.38
C ILE A 72 13.93 4.86 -16.05
N ASN A 73 14.77 5.57 -15.33
CA ASN A 73 15.98 5.01 -14.76
C ASN A 73 15.53 4.20 -13.53
N GLU A 74 15.47 2.88 -13.65
CA GLU A 74 15.09 2.00 -12.55
C GLU A 74 16.08 2.19 -11.38
N PRO A 75 15.61 2.46 -10.15
CA PRO A 75 16.49 2.40 -8.99
C PRO A 75 16.87 0.93 -8.74
N LYS A 76 18.18 0.66 -8.75
CA LYS A 76 18.77 -0.62 -8.32
C LYS A 76 18.25 -0.96 -6.92
N VAL A 77 17.40 -1.98 -6.83
CA VAL A 77 17.08 -2.65 -5.57
C VAL A 77 18.36 -3.35 -5.11
N GLN A 78 18.90 -2.90 -3.98
CA GLN A 78 19.98 -3.58 -3.29
C GLN A 78 19.39 -4.84 -2.66
N GLU A 79 19.89 -6.01 -3.06
CA GLU A 79 19.59 -7.28 -2.40
C GLU A 79 20.15 -7.26 -0.98
N GLU A 80 19.25 -7.23 0.00
CA GLU A 80 19.58 -7.42 1.40
C GLU A 80 19.89 -8.89 1.64
N LYS A 81 21.19 -9.16 1.82
CA LYS A 81 21.79 -10.46 2.13
C LYS A 81 21.31 -10.91 3.52
N VAL A 82 20.39 -11.86 3.58
CA VAL A 82 20.10 -12.60 4.81
C VAL A 82 21.13 -13.72 4.94
N GLU A 83 22.05 -13.51 5.88
CA GLU A 83 23.10 -14.43 6.30
C GLU A 83 22.49 -15.33 7.38
N GLU A 84 22.13 -16.57 7.04
CA GLU A 84 21.76 -17.58 8.04
C GLU A 84 22.81 -18.68 8.09
N VAL A 85 23.35 -18.79 9.31
CA VAL A 85 24.44 -19.62 9.79
C VAL A 85 24.04 -21.10 9.71
N VAL A 86 24.89 -21.93 9.08
CA VAL A 86 24.93 -23.36 9.37
C VAL A 86 26.34 -23.72 9.82
N GLU A 87 26.36 -24.15 11.07
CA GLU A 87 27.46 -24.55 11.92
C GLU A 87 28.14 -25.84 11.43
N GLU A 88 29.44 -25.93 11.73
CA GLU A 88 30.42 -26.97 11.43
C GLU A 88 30.01 -28.39 11.92
N VAL A 89 30.55 -29.49 11.36
CA VAL A 89 31.62 -30.37 11.96
C VAL A 89 31.54 -31.76 11.23
N PRO A 90 32.62 -32.57 11.02
CA PRO A 90 33.40 -32.59 9.77
C PRO A 90 33.58 -34.00 9.15
N GLU A 91 34.27 -34.04 8.01
CA GLU A 91 34.74 -35.25 7.29
C GLU A 91 35.62 -36.19 8.11
N GLU A 92 35.35 -37.49 7.98
CA GLU A 92 36.13 -38.61 8.50
C GLU A 92 37.31 -38.94 7.57
N LYS A 93 38.54 -38.90 8.11
CA LYS A 93 39.79 -39.24 7.40
C LYS A 93 40.16 -40.71 7.56
N VAL A 94 40.17 -41.40 6.42
CA VAL A 94 41.07 -42.47 5.94
C VAL A 94 42.13 -43.04 6.91
N ALA A 95 41.97 -44.36 7.15
CA ALA A 95 42.93 -45.47 7.18
C ALA A 95 44.33 -45.34 7.82
N LYS A 96 44.64 -46.34 8.67
CA LYS A 96 46.00 -46.89 8.87
C LYS A 96 45.92 -48.40 9.14
N GLU A 97 46.55 -49.18 8.25
CA GLU A 97 46.90 -50.60 8.44
C GLU A 97 48.35 -50.75 8.92
N LYS A 98 48.63 -51.79 9.73
CA LYS A 98 49.75 -52.78 9.70
C LYS A 98 49.95 -53.46 11.10
N PRO A 99 50.62 -54.63 11.24
CA PRO A 99 50.08 -55.97 10.91
C PRO A 99 50.37 -57.07 11.98
N ALA A 100 49.81 -58.26 11.75
CA ALA A 100 50.27 -59.62 12.12
C ALA A 100 50.27 -60.09 13.58
N GLU A 101 49.46 -61.12 13.86
CA GLU A 101 50.00 -62.39 14.37
C GLU A 101 49.09 -63.57 13.92
N LYS A 102 49.72 -64.65 13.43
CA LYS A 102 49.09 -65.89 12.95
C LYS A 102 48.84 -66.83 14.12
N LEU A 103 47.65 -67.44 14.22
CA LEU A 103 47.53 -68.82 14.70
C LEU A 103 46.45 -69.57 13.91
N LEU A 104 46.83 -70.75 13.43
CA LEU A 104 46.00 -71.73 12.72
C LEU A 104 44.90 -72.27 13.64
N THR A 105 43.66 -72.34 13.16
CA THR A 105 42.81 -73.55 13.16
C THR A 105 41.52 -73.35 12.36
N GLN A 106 41.18 -74.34 11.52
CA GLN A 106 39.87 -74.69 10.92
C GLN A 106 39.29 -73.85 9.76
N GLU A 107 39.17 -74.51 8.59
CA GLU A 107 38.53 -74.06 7.34
C GLU A 107 36.99 -74.01 7.37
N SER A 108 36.35 -73.46 8.42
CA SER A 108 34.88 -73.26 8.41
C SER A 108 34.38 -71.88 8.82
N GLU A 109 35.26 -70.92 9.12
CA GLU A 109 34.87 -69.57 9.54
C GLU A 109 34.88 -68.51 8.41
N GLU A 110 35.72 -68.66 7.39
CA GLU A 110 35.85 -67.67 6.30
C GLU A 110 34.57 -67.58 5.46
N SER A 111 33.84 -68.68 5.27
CA SER A 111 32.59 -68.72 4.52
C SER A 111 31.43 -68.00 5.22
N ILE A 112 31.45 -67.92 6.57
CA ILE A 112 30.47 -67.18 7.36
C ILE A 112 30.79 -65.67 7.37
N LYS A 113 32.07 -65.31 7.49
CA LYS A 113 32.53 -63.91 7.45
C LYS A 113 32.28 -63.26 6.09
N ILE A 114 32.48 -63.99 4.98
CA ILE A 114 32.20 -63.49 3.62
C ILE A 114 30.68 -63.28 3.39
N LYS A 115 29.83 -64.20 3.86
CA LYS A 115 28.37 -64.03 3.78
C LYS A 115 27.87 -62.85 4.62
N GLN A 116 28.40 -62.67 5.82
CA GLN A 116 28.06 -61.53 6.68
C GLN A 116 28.49 -60.20 6.06
N GLN A 117 29.67 -60.13 5.42
CA GLN A 117 30.12 -58.94 4.70
C GLN A 117 29.29 -58.63 3.45
N GLN A 118 28.84 -59.64 2.69
CA GLN A 118 27.94 -59.44 1.55
C GLN A 118 26.55 -58.95 1.98
N GLU A 119 26.02 -59.48 3.09
CA GLU A 119 24.72 -59.02 3.60
C GLU A 119 24.79 -57.59 4.16
N ALA A 120 25.90 -57.23 4.82
CA ALA A 120 26.15 -55.87 5.28
C ALA A 120 26.25 -54.87 4.12
N LYS A 121 26.98 -55.22 3.04
CA LYS A 121 27.05 -54.40 1.81
C LYS A 121 25.68 -54.23 1.16
N ARG A 122 24.89 -55.30 1.06
CA ARG A 122 23.55 -55.23 0.46
C ARG A 122 22.60 -54.34 1.27
N LYS A 123 22.66 -54.39 2.60
CA LYS A 123 21.89 -53.50 3.48
C LYS A 123 22.35 -52.05 3.38
N ALA A 124 23.66 -51.80 3.24
CA ALA A 124 24.20 -50.46 3.03
C ALA A 124 23.79 -49.85 1.68
N ASP A 125 23.84 -50.63 0.59
CA ASP A 125 23.42 -50.18 -0.74
C ASP A 125 21.91 -49.91 -0.81
N GLU A 126 21.09 -50.71 -0.12
CA GLU A 126 19.65 -50.49 -0.04
C GLU A 126 19.30 -49.25 0.80
N ALA A 127 20.01 -49.01 1.90
CA ALA A 127 19.88 -47.79 2.70
C ALA A 127 20.31 -46.55 1.91
N ALA A 128 21.41 -46.63 1.14
CA ALA A 128 21.88 -45.55 0.27
C ALA A 128 20.88 -45.22 -0.85
N LYS A 129 20.28 -46.24 -1.50
CA LYS A 129 19.24 -46.02 -2.51
C LYS A 129 17.96 -45.40 -1.93
N LYS A 130 17.55 -45.81 -0.72
CA LYS A 130 16.40 -45.20 -0.03
C LYS A 130 16.69 -43.74 0.34
N ALA A 131 17.87 -43.43 0.84
CA ALA A 131 18.27 -42.07 1.16
C ALA A 131 18.33 -41.16 -0.08
N GLN A 132 18.83 -41.67 -1.22
CA GLN A 132 18.84 -40.92 -2.48
C GLN A 132 17.42 -40.65 -3.02
N ALA A 133 16.53 -41.64 -2.97
CA ALA A 133 15.14 -41.48 -3.41
C ALA A 133 14.35 -40.50 -2.52
N GLU A 134 14.58 -40.51 -1.20
CA GLU A 134 14.00 -39.56 -0.26
C GLU A 134 14.49 -38.13 -0.54
N ALA A 135 15.80 -37.96 -0.75
CA ALA A 135 16.40 -36.66 -1.06
C ALA A 135 15.90 -36.08 -2.39
N GLU A 136 15.75 -36.91 -3.43
CA GLU A 136 15.21 -36.49 -4.72
C GLU A 136 13.73 -36.09 -4.63
N ARG A 137 12.93 -36.81 -3.82
CA ARG A 137 11.52 -36.45 -3.56
C ARG A 137 11.42 -35.08 -2.87
N ILE A 138 12.21 -34.86 -1.83
CA ILE A 138 12.24 -33.59 -1.08
C ILE A 138 12.72 -32.43 -1.99
N ALA A 139 13.71 -32.67 -2.84
CA ALA A 139 14.20 -31.67 -3.79
C ALA A 139 13.14 -31.30 -4.84
N ARG A 140 12.36 -32.28 -5.33
CA ARG A 140 11.27 -32.03 -6.28
C ARG A 140 10.12 -31.25 -5.65
N GLU A 141 9.71 -31.63 -4.45
CA GLU A 141 8.66 -30.92 -3.69
C GLU A 141 9.04 -29.46 -3.39
N LYS A 142 10.31 -29.20 -3.03
CA LYS A 142 10.80 -27.83 -2.83
C LYS A 142 10.75 -26.99 -4.11
N LYS A 143 11.18 -27.55 -5.25
CA LYS A 143 11.13 -26.84 -6.55
C LYS A 143 9.71 -26.54 -7.00
N GLU A 144 8.80 -27.49 -6.86
CA GLU A 144 7.38 -27.28 -7.20
C GLU A 144 6.72 -26.23 -6.30
N ALA A 145 7.05 -26.22 -4.99
CA ALA A 145 6.57 -25.22 -4.06
C ALA A 145 7.10 -23.81 -4.41
N GLU A 146 8.39 -23.69 -4.72
CA GLU A 146 9.01 -22.42 -5.12
C GLU A 146 8.44 -21.88 -6.43
N GLU A 147 8.24 -22.74 -7.43
CA GLU A 147 7.63 -22.35 -8.70
C GLU A 147 6.18 -21.88 -8.51
N LYS A 148 5.42 -22.55 -7.64
CA LYS A 148 4.04 -22.16 -7.32
C LYS A 148 3.99 -20.81 -6.60
N VAL A 149 4.88 -20.58 -5.63
CA VAL A 149 5.03 -19.27 -4.96
C VAL A 149 5.40 -18.18 -5.97
N ARG A 150 6.37 -18.44 -6.86
CA ARG A 150 6.77 -17.48 -7.89
C ARG A 150 5.61 -17.14 -8.83
N ARG A 151 4.86 -18.16 -9.28
CA ARG A 151 3.71 -17.98 -10.16
C ARG A 151 2.58 -17.21 -9.48
N GLU A 152 2.32 -17.46 -8.20
CA GLU A 152 1.35 -16.69 -7.41
C GLU A 152 1.80 -15.24 -7.20
N GLN A 153 3.08 -14.99 -6.90
CA GLN A 153 3.64 -13.65 -6.79
C GLN A 153 3.53 -12.88 -8.11
N GLN A 154 3.85 -13.53 -9.24
CA GLN A 154 3.78 -12.93 -10.56
C GLN A 154 2.32 -12.64 -10.96
N ALA A 155 1.37 -13.53 -10.64
CA ALA A 155 -0.06 -13.28 -10.82
C ALA A 155 -0.56 -12.12 -9.94
N LYS A 156 -0.11 -12.03 -8.68
CA LYS A 156 -0.42 -10.90 -7.79
C LYS A 156 0.14 -9.59 -8.34
N LYS A 157 1.38 -9.56 -8.84
CA LYS A 157 1.96 -8.39 -9.50
C LYS A 157 1.15 -7.96 -10.72
N ASN A 158 0.83 -8.89 -11.62
CA ASN A 158 0.03 -8.58 -12.81
C ASN A 158 -1.36 -8.03 -12.46
N LYS A 159 -2.01 -8.61 -11.44
CA LYS A 159 -3.33 -8.14 -10.98
C LYS A 159 -3.25 -6.77 -10.30
N LEU A 160 -2.15 -6.50 -9.59
CA LEU A 160 -1.89 -5.18 -8.99
C LEU A 160 -1.64 -4.13 -10.08
N ASP A 161 -0.85 -4.45 -11.11
CA ASP A 161 -0.61 -3.56 -12.26
C ASP A 161 -1.90 -3.25 -13.04
N GLU A 162 -2.81 -4.23 -13.14
CA GLU A 162 -4.13 -4.06 -13.76
C GLU A 162 -5.05 -3.13 -12.95
N LEU A 163 -5.03 -3.25 -11.62
CA LEU A 163 -5.79 -2.43 -10.67
C LEU A 163 -5.26 -1.00 -10.54
N ILE A 164 -3.93 -0.84 -10.48
CA ILE A 164 -3.26 0.48 -10.40
C ILE A 164 -3.31 1.22 -11.74
N GLY A 165 -3.72 0.53 -12.82
CA GLY A 165 -3.99 1.17 -14.10
C GLY A 165 -2.70 1.55 -14.80
N GLY A 166 -1.88 0.54 -15.16
CA GLY A 166 -0.90 0.62 -16.24
C GLY A 166 -0.28 2.00 -16.43
N ILE A 167 0.53 2.43 -15.46
CA ILE A 167 1.09 3.80 -15.30
C ILE A 167 1.77 4.31 -16.59
N ASN A 168 2.17 3.40 -17.49
CA ASN A 168 2.89 3.73 -18.70
C ASN A 168 2.02 3.92 -19.96
N LYS A 169 0.84 3.28 -20.05
CA LYS A 169 -0.09 3.40 -21.18
C LYS A 169 -1.49 2.93 -20.75
N SER A 170 -2.40 3.87 -20.55
CA SER A 170 -3.82 3.55 -20.46
C SER A 170 -4.44 3.66 -21.86
N GLU A 171 -4.88 2.55 -22.43
CA GLU A 171 -5.77 2.50 -23.62
C GLU A 171 -7.21 2.81 -23.17
N GLY A 172 -7.39 3.99 -22.57
CA GLY A 172 -8.69 4.44 -22.07
C GLY A 172 -9.59 4.97 -23.18
N THR A 173 -10.91 4.79 -23.05
CA THR A 173 -11.93 5.38 -23.94
C THR A 173 -12.41 6.75 -23.45
N ALA A 174 -12.15 7.08 -22.18
CA ALA A 174 -12.59 8.34 -21.59
C ALA A 174 -11.77 9.52 -22.14
N SER A 175 -12.47 10.50 -22.72
CA SER A 175 -11.92 11.78 -23.16
C SER A 175 -12.18 12.83 -22.07
N GLY A 176 -11.16 13.21 -21.33
CA GLY A 176 -11.23 14.20 -20.26
C GLY A 176 -10.39 13.77 -19.06
N GLY A 177 -10.31 14.63 -18.04
CA GLY A 177 -9.51 14.39 -16.85
C GLY A 177 -9.84 15.37 -15.75
N GLU A 178 -9.25 15.17 -14.58
CA GLU A 178 -9.30 16.14 -13.49
C GLU A 178 -7.98 16.90 -13.41
N GLY A 179 -8.05 18.21 -13.29
CA GLY A 179 -6.88 19.01 -12.97
C GLY A 179 -6.98 20.47 -13.39
N ASP A 180 -6.01 21.24 -12.92
CA ASP A 180 -5.89 22.68 -13.10
C ASP A 180 -4.87 23.08 -14.18
N ASP A 181 -4.23 22.11 -14.83
CA ASP A 181 -3.30 22.32 -15.93
C ASP A 181 -4.01 22.39 -17.29
N ASN A 182 -3.23 22.67 -18.34
CA ASN A 182 -3.70 22.76 -19.72
C ASN A 182 -3.46 21.45 -20.52
N LYS A 183 -3.03 20.38 -19.86
CA LYS A 183 -2.73 19.08 -20.48
C LYS A 183 -3.80 18.06 -20.08
N ALA A 184 -4.25 17.26 -21.04
CA ALA A 184 -5.13 16.14 -20.76
C ALA A 184 -4.47 15.13 -19.80
N GLY A 185 -5.21 14.66 -18.82
CA GLY A 185 -4.73 13.77 -17.75
C GLY A 185 -5.57 13.90 -16.49
N ASP A 186 -5.39 12.99 -15.55
CA ASP A 186 -6.03 13.01 -14.22
C ASP A 186 -4.96 13.27 -13.17
N LYS A 187 -4.86 14.53 -12.77
CA LYS A 187 -3.80 15.06 -11.95
C LYS A 187 -3.95 14.61 -10.51
N GLY A 188 -2.94 13.91 -10.04
CA GLY A 188 -2.75 13.52 -8.65
C GLY A 188 -1.73 14.38 -7.90
N GLN A 189 -1.79 14.33 -6.58
CA GLN A 189 -0.74 14.86 -5.71
C GLN A 189 -0.24 13.73 -4.79
N PRO A 190 1.05 13.34 -4.87
CA PRO A 190 1.62 12.29 -4.01
C PRO A 190 1.46 12.56 -2.51
N ASP A 191 1.55 13.82 -2.10
CA ASP A 191 1.36 14.27 -0.71
C ASP A 191 -0.06 14.81 -0.45
N GLY A 192 -1.02 14.49 -1.32
CA GLY A 192 -2.41 14.95 -1.21
C GLY A 192 -3.14 14.29 -0.04
N ASP A 193 -3.89 15.08 0.73
CA ASP A 193 -4.74 14.57 1.80
C ASP A 193 -6.16 14.28 1.22
N PRO A 194 -6.66 13.03 1.30
CA PRO A 194 -8.00 12.68 0.80
C PRO A 194 -9.14 13.39 1.54
N TYR A 195 -8.87 13.91 2.75
CA TYR A 195 -9.80 14.71 3.54
C TYR A 195 -9.54 16.22 3.42
N ALA A 196 -8.62 16.63 2.54
CA ALA A 196 -8.38 18.04 2.28
C ALA A 196 -9.67 18.69 1.76
N THR A 197 -10.01 19.83 2.37
CA THR A 197 -11.15 20.65 1.93
C THR A 197 -10.90 21.39 0.60
N SER A 198 -9.75 21.16 -0.05
CA SER A 198 -9.39 21.77 -1.32
C SER A 198 -8.33 21.03 -2.10
N TYR A 199 -8.42 21.24 -3.40
CA TYR A 199 -7.58 20.66 -4.45
C TYR A 199 -6.14 21.23 -4.50
N TYR A 200 -5.85 22.40 -3.93
CA TYR A 200 -4.58 23.12 -4.16
C TYR A 200 -3.56 23.05 -3.01
N GLY A 201 -3.68 22.06 -2.12
CA GLY A 201 -2.71 21.80 -1.05
C GLY A 201 -2.86 22.66 0.21
N SER A 202 -1.96 22.43 1.16
CA SER A 202 -2.01 22.96 2.53
C SER A 202 -2.02 24.49 2.58
N PRO A 203 -2.74 25.09 3.55
CA PRO A 203 -2.70 26.52 3.76
C PRO A 203 -1.25 26.96 4.02
N GLY A 204 -0.76 27.94 3.26
CA GLY A 204 0.54 28.54 3.53
C GLY A 204 0.63 29.03 4.98
N SER A 205 1.85 29.15 5.52
CA SER A 205 2.15 29.44 6.94
C SER A 205 1.66 30.81 7.46
N GLY A 206 0.78 31.51 6.73
CA GLY A 206 0.15 32.75 7.15
C GLY A 206 -1.10 32.52 7.98
N SER A 207 -1.07 32.91 9.25
CA SER A 207 -2.21 32.94 10.18
C SER A 207 -3.24 34.03 9.81
N GLY A 208 -3.85 33.95 8.64
CA GLY A 208 -4.84 34.92 8.17
C GLY A 208 -5.89 34.28 7.27
N THR A 209 -7.13 34.35 7.72
CA THR A 209 -8.39 33.95 7.08
C THR A 209 -8.36 33.99 5.54
N GLY A 210 -8.18 32.83 4.89
CA GLY A 210 -8.19 32.71 3.43
C GLY A 210 -7.04 31.87 2.88
N GLY A 211 -7.01 30.57 3.21
CA GLY A 211 -5.95 29.67 2.77
C GLY A 211 -6.02 29.38 1.27
N TYR A 212 -5.04 29.83 0.49
CA TYR A 212 -4.09 29.05 -0.32
C TYR A 212 -2.84 29.92 -0.52
N GLY A 213 -1.66 29.30 -0.66
CA GLY A 213 -0.36 29.97 -0.63
C GLY A 213 0.53 29.60 -1.81
N LEU A 214 1.66 30.31 -1.93
CA LEU A 214 2.76 29.95 -2.83
C LEU A 214 3.73 29.06 -2.05
N ASN A 215 4.03 27.87 -2.56
CA ASN A 215 4.98 26.97 -1.93
C ASN A 215 6.33 27.68 -1.68
N GLY A 216 6.81 27.61 -0.44
CA GLY A 216 8.08 28.23 -0.03
C GLY A 216 8.07 29.75 0.15
N ARG A 217 6.94 30.44 -0.06
CA ARG A 217 6.84 31.90 0.12
C ARG A 217 5.80 32.29 1.16
N SER A 218 6.19 33.24 2.01
CA SER A 218 5.35 33.90 3.00
C SER A 218 4.66 35.15 2.42
N LEU A 219 3.41 35.39 2.82
CA LEU A 219 2.67 36.60 2.49
C LEU A 219 3.20 37.77 3.33
N VAL A 220 3.67 38.84 2.67
CA VAL A 220 4.21 40.06 3.30
C VAL A 220 3.14 41.13 3.44
N ASN A 221 2.27 41.28 2.43
CA ASN A 221 1.18 42.25 2.46
C ASN A 221 -0.14 41.59 2.06
N LYS A 222 -1.22 41.94 2.76
CA LYS A 222 -2.58 41.59 2.43
C LYS A 222 -3.46 42.83 2.25
N GLY A 223 -4.19 42.85 1.13
CA GLY A 223 -5.31 43.76 0.92
C GLY A 223 -6.62 42.98 0.85
N LYS A 224 -7.75 43.69 0.96
CA LYS A 224 -9.08 43.16 0.64
C LYS A 224 -9.89 44.21 -0.11
N VAL A 225 -10.57 43.82 -1.17
CA VAL A 225 -11.60 44.65 -1.83
C VAL A 225 -12.95 44.09 -1.44
N GLN A 226 -13.80 44.93 -0.85
CA GLN A 226 -15.16 44.56 -0.54
C GLN A 226 -15.98 44.46 -1.83
N GLN A 227 -16.92 43.52 -1.84
CA GLN A 227 -17.89 43.38 -2.91
C GLN A 227 -19.00 44.42 -2.75
N GLU A 228 -19.43 45.03 -3.85
CA GLU A 228 -20.53 46.01 -3.87
C GLU A 228 -21.88 45.33 -4.17
N CYS A 229 -22.00 44.03 -3.88
CA CYS A 229 -23.20 43.24 -4.15
C CYS A 229 -23.63 42.45 -2.90
N ASN A 230 -24.92 42.18 -2.80
CA ASN A 230 -25.50 41.34 -1.76
C ASN A 230 -25.34 39.84 -2.09
N GLU A 231 -24.13 39.43 -2.49
CA GLU A 231 -23.79 38.03 -2.71
C GLU A 231 -22.65 37.60 -1.78
N GLU A 232 -22.70 36.34 -1.39
CA GLU A 232 -21.64 35.67 -0.64
C GLU A 232 -21.14 34.45 -1.40
N GLY A 233 -19.94 34.02 -1.03
CA GLY A 233 -19.33 32.85 -1.61
C GLY A 233 -17.81 32.86 -1.50
N ARG A 234 -17.23 31.72 -1.82
CA ARG A 234 -15.78 31.52 -1.93
C ARG A 234 -15.38 31.66 -3.39
N VAL A 235 -14.38 32.50 -3.66
CA VAL A 235 -13.74 32.63 -4.97
C VAL A 235 -12.29 32.22 -4.86
N VAL A 236 -11.89 31.24 -5.68
CA VAL A 236 -10.50 30.81 -5.81
C VAL A 236 -9.89 31.50 -7.02
N VAL A 237 -8.76 32.16 -6.81
CA VAL A 237 -8.04 32.93 -7.81
C VAL A 237 -6.68 32.29 -8.05
N ARG A 238 -6.39 31.90 -9.29
CA ARG A 238 -5.04 31.49 -9.71
C ARG A 238 -4.20 32.73 -9.91
N ILE A 239 -3.06 32.80 -9.24
CA ILE A 239 -2.12 33.92 -9.33
C ILE A 239 -0.79 33.46 -9.92
N THR A 240 -0.14 34.36 -10.65
CA THR A 240 1.27 34.22 -11.04
C THR A 240 2.06 35.33 -10.40
N VAL A 241 3.15 34.99 -9.72
CA VAL A 241 3.96 35.91 -8.93
C VAL A 241 5.40 35.91 -9.44
N ASP A 242 5.99 37.10 -9.54
CA ASP A 242 7.38 37.26 -9.95
C ASP A 242 8.37 36.99 -8.80
N ARG A 243 9.67 37.02 -9.11
CA ARG A 243 10.73 36.85 -8.10
C ARG A 243 10.63 37.85 -6.95
N ASN A 244 10.21 39.08 -7.25
CA ASN A 244 10.04 40.20 -6.31
C ASN A 244 8.79 40.07 -5.42
N GLY A 245 8.02 39.00 -5.59
CA GLY A 245 6.83 38.70 -4.80
C GLY A 245 5.60 39.50 -5.21
N LYS A 246 5.60 40.14 -6.39
CA LYS A 246 4.47 40.89 -6.92
C LYS A 246 3.63 40.00 -7.84
N VAL A 247 2.31 40.10 -7.70
CA VAL A 247 1.37 39.42 -8.60
C VAL A 247 1.40 40.07 -9.98
N VAL A 248 1.67 39.27 -11.00
CA VAL A 248 1.72 39.68 -12.42
C VAL A 248 0.47 39.24 -13.19
N SER A 249 -0.19 38.17 -12.76
CA SER A 249 -1.48 37.72 -13.32
C SER A 249 -2.38 37.16 -12.23
N ALA A 250 -3.70 37.36 -12.39
CA ALA A 250 -4.73 36.85 -11.49
C ALA A 250 -5.99 36.46 -12.27
N GLU A 251 -6.39 35.19 -12.15
CA GLU A 251 -7.52 34.58 -12.86
C GLU A 251 -8.52 33.99 -11.86
N PRO A 252 -9.66 34.65 -11.60
CA PRO A 252 -10.70 34.15 -10.70
C PRO A 252 -11.51 33.01 -11.33
N GLY A 253 -12.29 32.28 -10.51
CA GLY A 253 -13.23 31.25 -11.01
C GLY A 253 -12.62 29.86 -11.15
N GLN A 254 -11.46 29.64 -10.54
CA GLN A 254 -10.80 28.34 -10.52
C GLN A 254 -11.63 27.32 -9.74
N LYS A 255 -11.28 26.03 -9.87
CA LYS A 255 -11.93 24.94 -9.14
C LYS A 255 -11.93 25.25 -7.63
N GLY A 256 -13.00 24.90 -6.90
CA GLY A 256 -13.20 25.30 -5.51
C GLY A 256 -13.89 26.65 -5.30
N THR A 257 -14.12 27.42 -6.37
CA THR A 257 -15.02 28.59 -6.35
C THR A 257 -16.47 28.13 -6.21
N THR A 258 -17.19 28.65 -5.21
CA THR A 258 -18.60 28.29 -4.96
C THR A 258 -19.58 29.23 -5.66
N ASN A 259 -19.18 30.47 -5.93
CA ASN A 259 -20.00 31.45 -6.63
C ASN A 259 -19.16 32.15 -7.71
N THR A 260 -19.61 32.05 -8.96
CA THR A 260 -18.94 32.58 -10.15
C THR A 260 -19.51 33.92 -10.62
N HIS A 261 -20.35 34.58 -9.82
CA HIS A 261 -20.95 35.84 -10.21
C HIS A 261 -19.88 36.94 -10.40
N PRO A 262 -19.95 37.76 -11.47
CA PRO A 262 -18.94 38.79 -11.75
C PRO A 262 -18.70 39.76 -10.60
N CYS A 263 -19.73 40.03 -9.79
CA CYS A 263 -19.64 40.93 -8.64
C CYS A 263 -18.70 40.42 -7.52
N LEU A 264 -18.41 39.11 -7.48
CA LEU A 264 -17.43 38.52 -6.57
C LEU A 264 -16.09 38.27 -7.27
N MET A 265 -16.11 37.92 -8.56
CA MET A 265 -14.90 37.66 -9.34
C MET A 265 -14.00 38.88 -9.48
N GLU A 266 -14.56 40.05 -9.77
CA GLU A 266 -13.78 41.29 -9.96
C GLU A 266 -13.12 41.77 -8.65
N PRO A 267 -13.84 41.88 -7.52
CA PRO A 267 -13.20 42.16 -6.23
C PRO A 267 -12.17 41.10 -5.82
N ALA A 268 -12.40 39.81 -6.12
CA ALA A 268 -11.42 38.77 -5.81
C ALA A 268 -10.13 38.93 -6.61
N LYS A 269 -10.24 39.24 -7.91
CA LYS A 269 -9.11 39.54 -8.78
C LYS A 269 -8.33 40.75 -8.29
N LYS A 270 -9.01 41.84 -7.94
CA LYS A 270 -8.37 43.04 -7.38
C LYS A 270 -7.69 42.76 -6.04
N THR A 271 -8.34 41.98 -5.17
CA THR A 271 -7.80 41.53 -3.89
C THR A 271 -6.50 40.75 -4.10
N ALA A 272 -6.49 39.82 -5.06
CA ALA A 272 -5.29 39.07 -5.42
C ALA A 272 -4.12 39.97 -5.83
N PHE A 273 -4.35 41.01 -6.63
CA PHE A 273 -3.29 41.96 -7.03
C PHE A 273 -2.73 42.82 -5.89
N MET A 274 -3.48 43.01 -4.80
CA MET A 274 -2.99 43.74 -3.63
C MET A 274 -2.08 42.90 -2.74
N HIS A 275 -2.12 41.57 -2.89
CA HIS A 275 -1.22 40.70 -2.14
C HIS A 275 0.23 40.81 -2.63
N ARG A 276 1.16 40.70 -1.68
CA ARG A 276 2.59 40.69 -1.95
C ARG A 276 3.27 39.62 -1.12
N TRP A 277 4.13 38.82 -1.75
CA TRP A 277 4.95 37.80 -1.12
C TRP A 277 6.36 38.31 -0.88
N ASN A 278 7.13 37.59 -0.07
CA ASN A 278 8.55 37.88 0.12
C ASN A 278 9.31 37.68 -1.20
N LEU A 279 10.38 38.46 -1.36
CA LEU A 279 11.39 38.24 -2.38
C LEU A 279 12.02 36.86 -2.15
N ASP A 280 12.15 36.09 -3.21
CA ASP A 280 12.93 34.85 -3.22
C ASP A 280 13.78 34.84 -4.50
N SER A 281 15.10 34.90 -4.31
CA SER A 281 16.10 34.88 -5.36
C SER A 281 16.33 33.49 -5.95
N ASN A 282 16.00 32.43 -5.22
CA ASN A 282 16.16 31.04 -5.66
C ASN A 282 14.93 30.54 -6.45
N ALA A 283 13.83 31.28 -6.40
CA ALA A 283 12.61 30.91 -7.09
C ALA A 283 12.70 31.06 -8.62
N PRO A 284 11.83 30.34 -9.36
CA PRO A 284 11.61 30.57 -10.79
C PRO A 284 11.24 32.03 -11.10
N SER A 285 11.40 32.44 -12.37
CA SER A 285 11.04 33.79 -12.82
C SER A 285 9.57 34.12 -12.57
N GLN A 286 8.71 33.11 -12.68
CA GLN A 286 7.29 33.16 -12.38
C GLN A 286 6.89 31.92 -11.60
N GLN A 287 6.12 32.11 -10.54
CA GLN A 287 5.58 31.04 -9.72
C GLN A 287 4.06 31.12 -9.72
N VAL A 288 3.40 30.00 -9.97
CA VAL A 288 1.94 29.89 -9.93
C VAL A 288 1.50 29.46 -8.54
N GLY A 289 0.42 30.07 -8.05
CA GLY A 289 -0.22 29.71 -6.78
C GLY A 289 -1.70 30.06 -6.80
N PHE A 290 -2.36 29.86 -5.67
CA PHE A 290 -3.79 30.13 -5.53
C PHE A 290 -4.05 31.01 -4.30
N VAL A 291 -5.08 31.83 -4.39
CA VAL A 291 -5.57 32.66 -3.28
C VAL A 291 -7.06 32.44 -3.14
N VAL A 292 -7.54 32.37 -1.90
CA VAL A 292 -8.98 32.29 -1.61
C VAL A 292 -9.48 33.59 -1.05
N VAL A 293 -10.52 34.11 -1.67
CA VAL A 293 -11.28 35.24 -1.15
C VAL A 293 -12.65 34.73 -0.76
N ASN A 294 -12.99 34.86 0.53
CA ASN A 294 -14.31 34.51 1.05
C ASN A 294 -15.10 35.80 1.25
N PHE A 295 -16.20 35.93 0.51
CA PHE A 295 -17.16 37.02 0.65
C PHE A 295 -18.29 36.57 1.56
N LYS A 296 -18.62 37.41 2.53
CA LYS A 296 -19.73 37.21 3.48
C LYS A 296 -20.63 38.42 3.45
N LEU A 297 -21.93 38.23 3.67
CA LEU A 297 -22.88 39.32 3.85
C LEU A 297 -22.74 39.88 5.27
N GLY A 298 -22.36 41.15 5.42
CA GLY A 298 -22.31 41.84 6.71
C GLY A 298 -20.97 42.48 7.12
N GLU A 299 -20.03 42.68 6.19
CA GLU A 299 -18.87 43.58 6.38
C GLU A 299 -18.94 44.81 5.47
#